data_AF-A0A7C4GUR8-F1
#
_entry.id   AF-A0A7C4GUR8-F1
#
_cell.length_a   1.000
_cell.length_b   1.000
_cell.length_c   1.000
_cell.angle_alpha   90.00
_cell.angle_beta   90.00
_cell.angle_gamma   90.00
#
_symmetry.space_group_name_H-M   'P 1'
#
loop_
_entity.id
_entity.type
_entity.pdbx_description
1 polymer ?
#
loop_
_entity_poly.entity_id
_entity_poly.type
_entity_poly.pdbx_seq_one_letter_code
_entity_poly.pdbx_strand_id
1 'polypeptide(L)'
;AFYPGTVPEEVIRLCAALAAQEHGDARRAIDLLRVSAEVAERVGAEKVEEKHVRIALNMIERGRVFEALSTLPLHSKLVLTSIYLLVKNDVHEITSGMLYETYREICSTLGLESLSDRRISTLVSELDMLGVLKSEIANMGRYGRTRKITLLTSLSEVEEVLENDEIIKTLLQHRPSLITKLKSS
;
A
#
# COMPACT_ATOMS: atom_id res chain seq x y z
N ALA A 1 19.99 26.06 6.63
CA ALA A 1 19.63 26.84 5.43
C ALA A 1 20.47 26.35 4.27
N PHE A 2 19.90 26.22 3.07
CA PHE A 2 20.64 25.81 1.87
C PHE A 2 21.79 26.76 1.56
N TYR A 3 22.91 26.24 1.05
CA TYR A 3 23.92 27.12 0.46
C TYR A 3 23.34 27.76 -0.83
N PRO A 4 23.67 29.02 -1.13
CA PRO A 4 23.24 29.67 -2.37
C PRO A 4 23.73 28.88 -3.60
N GLY A 5 22.83 28.56 -4.53
CA GLY A 5 23.17 27.86 -5.79
C GLY A 5 23.14 26.32 -5.74
N THR A 6 22.83 25.73 -4.59
CA THR A 6 22.76 24.26 -4.39
C THR A 6 21.42 23.67 -4.85
N VAL A 7 20.38 24.51 -4.95
CA VAL A 7 19.05 24.14 -5.45
C VAL A 7 18.77 24.90 -6.75
N PRO A 8 18.78 24.22 -7.90
CA PRO A 8 18.40 24.81 -9.18
C PRO A 8 16.93 25.28 -9.20
N GLU A 9 16.65 26.40 -9.88
CA GLU A 9 15.27 26.93 -10.00
C GLU A 9 14.31 25.93 -10.67
N GLU A 10 14.82 25.10 -11.58
CA GLU A 10 14.06 23.99 -12.20
C GLU A 10 13.56 22.96 -11.17
N VAL A 11 14.34 22.67 -10.13
CA VAL A 11 13.94 21.78 -9.04
C VAL A 11 12.83 22.40 -8.20
N ILE A 12 12.92 23.71 -7.94
CA ILE A 12 11.88 24.45 -7.22
C ILE A 12 10.57 24.40 -8.01
N ARG A 13 10.63 24.68 -9.32
CA ARG A 13 9.46 24.59 -10.21
C ARG A 13 8.88 23.18 -10.27
N LEU A 14 9.73 22.15 -10.32
CA LEU A 14 9.29 20.76 -10.29
C LEU A 14 8.55 20.43 -8.99
N CYS A 15 9.11 20.79 -7.83
CA CYS A 15 8.47 20.56 -6.54
C CYS A 15 7.12 21.29 -6.42
N ALA A 16 7.05 22.53 -6.92
CA ALA A 16 5.81 23.29 -6.97
C ALA A 16 4.76 22.65 -7.88
N ALA A 17 5.16 22.19 -9.07
CA ALA A 17 4.27 21.53 -10.02
C ALA A 17 3.69 20.21 -9.46
N LEU A 18 4.54 19.38 -8.84
CA LEU A 18 4.11 18.11 -8.22
C LEU A 18 3.16 18.35 -7.05
N ALA A 19 3.46 19.33 -6.18
CA ALA A 19 2.57 19.68 -5.08
C ALA A 19 1.22 20.24 -5.56
N ALA A 20 1.22 21.00 -6.67
CA ALA A 20 0.02 21.54 -7.29
C ALA A 20 -0.88 20.45 -7.89
N GLN A 21 -0.30 19.42 -8.49
CA GLN A 21 -1.03 18.32 -9.12
C GLN A 21 -1.83 17.49 -8.11
N GLU A 22 -1.25 17.18 -6.96
CA GLU A 22 -1.87 16.34 -5.94
C GLU A 22 -2.93 17.09 -5.12
N HIS A 23 -2.60 18.30 -4.63
CA HIS A 23 -3.45 18.99 -3.66
C HIS A 23 -3.38 20.54 -3.68
N GLY A 24 -2.41 21.16 -4.35
CA GLY A 24 -2.30 22.62 -4.38
C GLY A 24 -1.71 23.26 -3.11
N ASP A 25 -0.89 22.55 -2.33
CA ASP A 25 -0.37 23.04 -1.04
C ASP A 25 1.15 23.32 -1.07
N ALA A 26 1.52 24.58 -0.82
CA ALA A 26 2.91 25.03 -0.75
C ALA A 26 3.74 24.32 0.34
N ARG A 27 3.11 23.88 1.44
CA ARG A 27 3.79 23.08 2.48
C ARG A 27 4.33 21.78 1.91
N ARG A 28 3.62 21.16 0.95
CA ARG A 28 4.08 19.93 0.30
C ARG A 28 5.24 20.17 -0.63
N ALA A 29 5.26 21.29 -1.34
CA ALA A 29 6.42 21.67 -2.15
C ALA A 29 7.66 21.88 -1.27
N ILE A 30 7.49 22.54 -0.12
CA ILE A 30 8.58 22.77 0.85
C ILE A 30 9.06 21.44 1.46
N ASP A 31 8.14 20.57 1.87
CA ASP A 31 8.48 19.27 2.46
C ASP A 31 9.19 18.36 1.44
N LEU A 32 8.67 18.30 0.21
CA LEU A 32 9.31 17.57 -0.89
C LEU A 32 10.72 18.10 -1.16
N LEU A 33 10.91 19.42 -1.21
CA LEU A 33 12.22 20.02 -1.43
C LEU A 33 13.20 19.70 -0.30
N ARG A 34 12.72 19.72 0.96
CA ARG A 34 13.53 19.34 2.12
C ARG A 34 14.01 17.90 2.02
N VAL A 35 13.13 16.95 1.77
CA VAL A 35 13.52 15.53 1.65
C VAL A 35 14.42 15.31 0.42
N SER A 36 14.18 16.04 -0.68
CA SER A 36 15.05 15.98 -1.88
C SER A 36 16.49 16.39 -1.56
N ALA A 37 16.66 17.38 -0.69
CA ALA A 37 17.96 17.80 -0.23
C ALA A 37 18.65 16.80 0.67
N GLU A 38 17.91 16.20 1.61
CA GLU A 38 18.43 15.13 2.47
C GLU A 38 18.90 13.93 1.63
N VAL A 39 18.16 13.59 0.57
CA VAL A 39 18.57 12.56 -0.40
C VAL A 39 19.86 12.95 -1.12
N ALA A 40 19.96 14.19 -1.62
CA ALA A 40 21.14 14.70 -2.30
C ALA A 40 22.38 14.70 -1.39
N GLU A 41 22.22 15.13 -0.13
CA GLU A 41 23.26 15.15 0.89
C GLU A 41 23.74 13.73 1.22
N ARG A 42 22.82 12.78 1.40
CA ARG A 42 23.15 11.38 1.70
C ARG A 42 24.01 10.71 0.61
N VAL A 43 23.83 11.11 -0.64
CA VAL A 43 24.64 10.60 -1.78
C VAL A 43 25.85 11.47 -2.10
N GLY A 44 26.11 12.52 -1.30
CA GLY A 44 27.24 13.43 -1.49
C GLY A 44 27.14 14.30 -2.75
N ALA A 45 25.93 14.53 -3.26
CA ALA A 45 25.72 15.37 -4.43
C ALA A 45 25.87 16.86 -4.09
N GLU A 46 26.62 17.59 -4.91
CA GLU A 46 26.82 19.04 -4.74
C GLU A 46 25.54 19.86 -4.99
N LYS A 47 24.56 19.29 -5.70
CA LYS A 47 23.30 19.95 -6.07
C LYS A 47 22.12 19.00 -5.97
N VAL A 48 20.95 19.57 -5.68
CA VAL A 48 19.68 18.85 -5.82
C VAL A 48 19.34 18.74 -7.31
N GLU A 49 18.99 17.54 -7.76
CA GLU A 49 18.64 17.23 -9.14
C GLU A 49 17.25 16.57 -9.15
N GLU A 50 16.60 16.53 -10.31
CA GLU A 50 15.29 15.90 -10.47
C GLU A 50 15.25 14.45 -9.94
N LYS A 51 16.33 13.69 -10.09
CA LYS A 51 16.42 12.32 -9.56
C LYS A 51 16.24 12.27 -8.03
N HIS A 52 16.77 13.25 -7.31
CA HIS A 52 16.62 13.35 -5.85
C HIS A 52 15.17 13.69 -5.49
N VAL A 53 14.49 14.53 -6.28
CA VAL A 53 13.07 14.85 -6.11
C VAL A 53 12.20 13.62 -6.30
N ARG A 54 12.45 12.81 -7.34
CA ARG A 54 11.69 11.58 -7.59
C ARG A 54 11.87 10.56 -6.46
N ILE A 55 13.09 10.41 -5.95
CA ILE A 55 13.37 9.53 -4.79
C ILE A 55 12.66 10.05 -3.54
N ALA A 56 12.75 11.35 -3.28
CA ALA A 56 12.09 11.99 -2.13
C ALA A 56 10.58 11.85 -2.18
N LEU A 57 9.96 12.03 -3.36
CA LEU A 57 8.53 11.83 -3.56
C LEU A 57 8.12 10.41 -3.17
N ASN A 58 8.85 9.41 -3.67
CA ASN A 58 8.60 8.01 -3.35
C ASN A 58 8.78 7.72 -1.84
N MET A 59 9.82 8.28 -1.21
CA MET A 59 10.04 8.14 0.24
C MET A 59 8.88 8.74 1.05
N ILE A 60 8.40 9.93 0.67
CA ILE A 60 7.29 10.60 1.34
C ILE A 60 5.99 9.80 1.16
N GLU A 61 5.70 9.33 -0.06
CA GLU A 61 4.53 8.51 -0.36
C GLU A 61 4.55 7.21 0.45
N ARG A 62 5.67 6.49 0.44
CA ARG A 62 5.86 5.27 1.22
C ARG A 62 5.67 5.50 2.72
N GLY A 63 6.22 6.59 3.26
CA GLY A 63 6.04 6.97 4.66
C GLY A 63 4.57 7.21 5.02
N ARG A 64 3.82 7.90 4.15
CA ARG A 64 2.37 8.13 4.35
C ARG A 64 1.57 6.84 4.30
N VAL A 65 1.88 5.96 3.34
CA VAL A 65 1.23 4.65 3.24
C VAL A 65 1.50 3.83 4.50
N PHE A 66 2.76 3.77 4.95
CA PHE A 66 3.13 3.07 6.18
C PHE A 66 2.39 3.58 7.42
N GLU A 67 2.30 4.91 7.60
CA GLU A 67 1.56 5.53 8.70
C GLU A 67 0.05 5.21 8.61
N ALA A 68 -0.53 5.31 7.42
CA ALA A 68 -1.94 4.98 7.19
C ALA A 68 -2.23 3.50 7.50
N LEU A 69 -1.35 2.59 7.05
CA LEU A 69 -1.48 1.16 7.30
C LEU A 69 -1.35 0.83 8.79
N SER A 70 -0.46 1.51 9.51
CA SER A 70 -0.21 1.30 10.94
C SER A 70 -1.42 1.66 11.81
N THR A 71 -2.21 2.65 11.37
CA THR A 71 -3.40 3.15 12.08
C THR A 71 -4.71 2.47 11.66
N LEU A 72 -4.65 1.49 10.75
CA LEU A 72 -5.85 0.81 10.25
C LEU A 72 -6.66 0.13 11.36
N PRO A 73 -8.01 0.19 11.29
CA PRO A 73 -8.88 -0.62 12.13
C PRO A 73 -8.62 -2.13 11.93
N LEU A 74 -8.92 -2.92 12.96
CA LEU A 74 -8.67 -4.36 12.99
C LEU A 74 -9.15 -5.08 11.71
N HIS A 75 -10.41 -4.91 11.31
CA HIS A 75 -10.91 -5.60 10.12
C HIS A 75 -10.24 -5.13 8.82
N SER A 76 -9.81 -3.88 8.71
CA SER A 76 -9.02 -3.41 7.56
C SER A 76 -7.64 -4.07 7.54
N LYS A 77 -7.00 -4.24 8.70
CA LYS A 77 -5.76 -5.03 8.83
C LYS A 77 -5.98 -6.50 8.46
N LEU A 78 -7.10 -7.10 8.85
CA LEU A 78 -7.42 -8.50 8.50
C LEU A 78 -7.67 -8.67 6.98
N VAL A 79 -8.31 -7.70 6.33
CA VAL A 79 -8.44 -7.67 4.87
C VAL A 79 -7.06 -7.57 4.21
N LEU A 80 -6.21 -6.65 4.67
CA LEU A 80 -4.84 -6.53 4.17
C LEU A 80 -4.03 -7.81 4.39
N THR A 81 -4.15 -8.43 5.57
CA THR A 81 -3.51 -9.71 5.90
C THR A 81 -3.96 -10.82 4.96
N SER A 82 -5.25 -10.85 4.62
CA SER A 82 -5.80 -11.84 3.68
C SER A 82 -5.18 -11.70 2.29
N ILE A 83 -5.06 -10.46 1.80
CA ILE A 83 -4.41 -10.15 0.51
C ILE A 83 -2.93 -10.54 0.59
N TYR A 84 -2.23 -10.13 1.65
CA TYR A 84 -0.83 -10.46 1.89
C TYR A 84 -0.58 -11.98 1.84
N LEU A 85 -1.38 -12.78 2.55
CA LEU A 85 -1.24 -14.24 2.58
C LEU A 85 -1.47 -14.89 1.21
N LEU A 86 -2.40 -14.37 0.42
CA LEU A 86 -2.63 -14.83 -0.94
C LEU A 86 -1.41 -14.52 -1.84
N VAL A 87 -0.93 -13.28 -1.83
CA VAL A 87 0.25 -12.88 -2.63
C VAL A 87 1.51 -13.62 -2.20
N LYS A 88 1.75 -13.77 -0.88
CA LYS A 88 2.88 -14.53 -0.31
C LYS A 88 2.90 -16.00 -0.76
N ASN A 89 1.75 -16.55 -1.13
CA ASN A 89 1.60 -17.92 -1.62
C ASN A 89 1.39 -18.00 -3.15
N ASP A 90 1.95 -17.04 -3.88
CA ASP A 90 2.00 -17.00 -5.35
C ASP A 90 0.63 -16.93 -6.04
N VAL A 91 -0.40 -16.40 -5.36
CA VAL A 91 -1.68 -16.11 -6.00
C VAL A 91 -1.60 -14.79 -6.74
N HIS A 92 -1.46 -14.86 -8.06
CA HIS A 92 -1.32 -13.67 -8.93
C HIS A 92 -2.65 -13.01 -9.30
N GLU A 93 -3.77 -13.74 -9.29
CA GLU A 93 -5.09 -13.22 -9.62
C GLU A 93 -6.05 -13.33 -8.43
N ILE A 94 -6.01 -12.33 -7.55
CA ILE A 94 -6.89 -12.28 -6.38
C ILE A 94 -8.26 -11.74 -6.79
N THR A 95 -9.30 -12.51 -6.53
CA THR A 95 -10.70 -12.09 -6.71
C THR A 95 -11.33 -11.72 -5.37
N SER A 96 -12.42 -10.95 -5.41
CA SER A 96 -13.21 -10.63 -4.21
C SER A 96 -13.69 -11.87 -3.44
N GLY A 97 -14.02 -12.95 -4.16
CA GLY A 97 -14.43 -14.22 -3.54
C GLY A 97 -13.29 -14.90 -2.76
N MET A 98 -12.10 -14.98 -3.36
CA MET A 98 -10.92 -15.57 -2.70
C MET A 98 -10.49 -14.75 -1.49
N LEU A 99 -10.55 -13.42 -1.61
CA LEU A 99 -10.31 -12.51 -0.50
C LEU A 99 -11.31 -12.78 0.64
N TYR A 100 -12.60 -12.84 0.34
CA TYR A 100 -13.63 -13.03 1.36
C TYR A 100 -13.54 -14.41 2.04
N GLU A 101 -13.24 -15.48 1.30
CA GLU A 101 -13.00 -16.80 1.89
C GLU A 101 -11.81 -16.78 2.86
N THR A 102 -10.68 -16.21 2.42
CA THR A 102 -9.47 -16.09 3.24
C THR A 102 -9.71 -15.24 4.48
N TYR A 103 -10.39 -14.10 4.34
CA TYR A 103 -10.76 -13.23 5.46
C TYR A 103 -11.63 -13.94 6.50
N ARG A 104 -12.66 -14.68 6.06
CA ARG A 104 -13.53 -15.43 6.97
C ARG A 104 -12.77 -16.51 7.73
N GLU A 105 -11.85 -17.21 7.05
CA GLU A 105 -10.99 -18.20 7.68
C GLU A 105 -10.14 -17.57 8.79
N ILE A 106 -9.50 -16.43 8.51
CA ILE A 106 -8.72 -15.69 9.50
C ILE A 106 -9.59 -15.23 10.68
N CYS A 107 -10.77 -14.67 10.43
CA CYS A 107 -11.71 -14.29 11.48
C CYS A 107 -12.07 -15.49 12.37
N SER A 108 -12.33 -16.65 11.76
CA SER A 108 -12.64 -17.87 12.50
C SER A 108 -11.47 -18.34 13.37
N THR A 109 -10.23 -18.25 12.88
CA THR A 109 -9.02 -18.60 13.65
C THR A 109 -8.84 -17.70 14.88
N LEU A 110 -9.23 -16.43 14.77
CA LEU A 110 -9.18 -15.47 15.87
C LEU A 110 -10.44 -15.48 16.76
N GLY A 111 -11.45 -16.30 16.45
CA GLY A 111 -12.73 -16.30 17.17
C GLY A 111 -13.55 -15.01 16.99
N LEU A 112 -13.34 -14.29 15.88
CA LEU A 112 -14.01 -13.04 15.55
C LEU A 112 -15.20 -13.28 14.62
N GLU A 113 -16.25 -12.46 14.78
CA GLU A 113 -17.35 -12.41 13.81
C GLU A 113 -16.88 -11.74 12.51
N SER A 114 -17.13 -12.39 11.37
CA SER A 114 -16.78 -11.85 10.06
C SER A 114 -17.77 -10.78 9.61
N LEU A 115 -17.27 -9.69 9.05
CA LEU A 115 -18.09 -8.68 8.39
C LEU A 115 -18.72 -9.23 7.11
N SER A 116 -19.81 -8.59 6.65
CA SER A 116 -20.45 -8.93 5.38
C SER A 116 -19.56 -8.61 4.18
N ASP A 117 -19.79 -9.33 3.07
CA ASP A 117 -19.12 -9.11 1.78
C ASP A 117 -19.19 -7.63 1.32
N ARG A 118 -20.34 -6.98 1.52
CA ARG A 118 -20.52 -5.56 1.20
C ARG A 118 -19.56 -4.66 1.99
N ARG A 119 -19.37 -4.92 3.28
CA ARG A 119 -18.45 -4.13 4.10
C ARG A 119 -17.01 -4.39 3.71
N ILE A 120 -16.65 -5.64 3.41
CA ILE A 120 -15.31 -5.99 2.90
C ILE A 120 -15.01 -5.28 1.58
N SER A 121 -15.97 -5.23 0.65
CA SER A 121 -15.83 -4.47 -0.59
C SER A 121 -15.60 -2.96 -0.34
N THR A 122 -16.22 -2.42 0.70
CA THR A 122 -15.99 -1.02 1.13
C THR A 122 -14.57 -0.85 1.66
N LEU A 123 -14.10 -1.74 2.54
CA LEU A 123 -12.72 -1.71 3.06
C LEU A 123 -11.67 -1.88 1.96
N VAL A 124 -11.94 -2.72 0.95
CA VAL A 124 -11.07 -2.84 -0.24
C VAL A 124 -10.99 -1.50 -0.98
N SER A 125 -12.11 -0.80 -1.10
CA SER A 125 -12.15 0.52 -1.76
C SER A 125 -11.43 1.59 -0.93
N GLU A 126 -11.51 1.51 0.41
CA GLU A 126 -10.74 2.36 1.33
C GLU A 126 -9.22 2.12 1.16
N LEU A 127 -8.78 0.86 1.08
CA LEU A 127 -7.38 0.50 0.82
C LEU A 127 -6.91 0.92 -0.59
N ASP A 128 -7.79 0.87 -1.59
CA ASP A 128 -7.54 1.37 -2.96
C ASP A 128 -7.28 2.89 -2.94
N MET A 129 -8.14 3.65 -2.24
CA MET A 129 -7.97 5.10 -2.06
C MET A 129 -6.68 5.49 -1.33
N LEU A 130 -6.18 4.62 -0.44
CA LEU A 130 -4.89 4.81 0.21
C LEU A 130 -3.69 4.48 -0.69
N GLY A 131 -3.91 3.95 -1.90
CA GLY A 131 -2.86 3.54 -2.83
C GLY A 131 -2.16 2.23 -2.44
N VAL A 132 -2.73 1.47 -1.50
CA VAL A 132 -2.15 0.21 -1.01
C VAL A 132 -2.36 -0.92 -2.03
N LEU A 133 -3.53 -0.91 -2.66
CA LEU A 133 -3.94 -1.89 -3.66
C LEU A 133 -4.63 -1.17 -4.81
N LYS A 134 -4.89 -1.89 -5.88
CA LYS A 134 -5.76 -1.49 -6.97
C LYS A 134 -6.91 -2.48 -7.08
N SER A 135 -8.14 -2.00 -7.21
CA SER A 135 -9.31 -2.86 -7.39
C SER A 135 -10.05 -2.54 -8.70
N GLU A 136 -10.15 -3.53 -9.59
CA GLU A 136 -10.75 -3.34 -10.92
C GLU A 136 -11.82 -4.39 -11.22
N ILE A 137 -12.91 -3.96 -11.88
CA ILE A 137 -13.98 -4.88 -12.26
C ILE A 137 -13.55 -5.65 -13.50
N ALA A 138 -13.49 -6.98 -13.37
CA ALA A 138 -13.22 -7.89 -14.47
C ALA A 138 -14.51 -8.62 -14.87
N ASN A 139 -14.76 -8.68 -16.17
CA ASN A 139 -15.86 -9.47 -16.74
C ASN A 139 -15.37 -10.89 -16.97
N MET A 140 -16.01 -11.88 -16.32
CA MET A 140 -15.69 -13.30 -16.44
C MET A 140 -16.66 -14.03 -17.38
N GLY A 141 -17.25 -13.31 -18.34
CA GLY A 141 -18.22 -13.86 -19.28
C GLY A 141 -19.45 -14.44 -18.58
N ARG A 142 -19.74 -15.74 -18.82
CA ARG A 142 -20.89 -16.44 -18.22
C ARG A 142 -20.83 -16.56 -16.69
N TYR A 143 -19.65 -16.40 -16.09
CA TYR A 143 -19.45 -16.44 -14.64
C TYR A 143 -19.70 -15.10 -13.94
N GLY A 144 -20.15 -14.07 -14.69
CA GLY A 144 -20.52 -12.78 -14.15
C GLY A 144 -19.36 -11.80 -14.06
N ARG A 145 -19.47 -10.83 -13.15
CA ARG A 145 -18.48 -9.77 -12.91
C ARG A 145 -17.86 -10.00 -11.54
N THR A 146 -16.55 -9.89 -11.46
CA THR A 146 -15.81 -9.96 -10.20
C THR A 146 -14.87 -8.76 -10.07
N ARG A 147 -14.37 -8.52 -8.87
CA ARG A 147 -13.33 -7.52 -8.64
C ARG A 147 -11.99 -8.24 -8.56
N LYS A 148 -11.06 -7.89 -9.44
CA LYS A 148 -9.65 -8.26 -9.33
C LYS A 148 -8.94 -7.26 -8.41
N ILE A 149 -8.07 -7.79 -7.56
CA ILE A 149 -7.35 -7.02 -6.55
C ILE A 149 -5.86 -7.25 -6.75
N THR A 150 -5.11 -6.16 -6.89
CA THR A 150 -3.66 -6.20 -7.09
C THR A 150 -3.01 -5.37 -5.99
N LEU A 151 -2.06 -5.96 -5.25
CA LEU A 151 -1.29 -5.22 -4.25
C LEU A 151 -0.31 -4.28 -4.97
N LEU A 152 -0.31 -3.00 -4.63
CA LEU A 152 0.60 -1.99 -5.19
C LEU A 152 1.82 -1.78 -4.29
N THR A 153 1.62 -1.88 -2.97
CA THR A 153 2.68 -1.84 -1.96
C THR A 153 3.49 -3.13 -1.97
N SER A 154 4.79 -3.06 -1.70
CA SER A 154 5.63 -4.27 -1.69
C SER A 154 5.24 -5.21 -0.53
N LEU A 155 5.42 -6.51 -0.72
CA LEU A 155 5.15 -7.51 0.32
C LEU A 155 5.90 -7.21 1.62
N SER A 156 7.17 -6.80 1.52
CA SER A 156 8.02 -6.50 2.68
C SER A 156 7.50 -5.32 3.50
N GLU A 157 6.96 -4.28 2.86
CA GLU A 157 6.40 -3.13 3.57
C GLU A 157 5.09 -3.47 4.28
N VAL A 158 4.25 -4.27 3.62
CA VAL A 158 3.03 -4.77 4.24
C VAL A 158 3.38 -5.67 5.43
N GLU A 159 4.35 -6.59 5.27
CA GLU A 159 4.82 -7.46 6.34
C GLU A 159 5.33 -6.67 7.54
N GLU A 160 6.17 -5.65 7.33
CA GLU A 160 6.68 -4.79 8.40
C GLU A 160 5.54 -4.14 9.22
N VAL A 161 4.48 -3.65 8.55
CA VAL A 161 3.33 -3.07 9.25
C VAL A 161 2.54 -4.14 10.02
N LEU A 162 2.32 -5.31 9.42
CA LEU A 162 1.53 -6.36 10.05
C LEU A 162 2.28 -7.03 11.21
N GLU A 163 3.61 -7.08 11.19
CA GLU A 163 4.45 -7.61 12.27
C GLU A 163 4.41 -6.76 13.54
N ASN A 164 4.13 -5.46 13.41
CA ASN A 164 4.00 -4.54 14.54
C ASN A 164 2.67 -4.71 15.31
N ASP A 165 1.75 -5.54 14.82
CA ASP A 165 0.48 -5.84 15.48
C ASP A 165 0.51 -7.25 16.10
N GLU A 166 0.48 -7.33 17.43
CA GLU A 166 0.63 -8.58 18.18
C GLU A 166 -0.40 -9.66 17.80
N ILE A 167 -1.62 -9.27 17.46
CA ILE A 167 -2.67 -10.21 17.05
C ILE A 167 -2.37 -10.72 15.65
N ILE A 168 -2.09 -9.80 14.72
CA ILE A 168 -1.90 -10.13 13.30
C ILE A 168 -0.61 -10.90 13.06
N LYS A 169 0.46 -10.61 13.81
CA LYS A 169 1.75 -11.29 13.69
C LYS A 169 1.63 -12.81 13.76
N THR A 170 0.73 -13.32 14.61
CA THR A 170 0.48 -14.77 14.74
C THR A 170 -0.10 -15.40 13.47
N LEU A 171 -0.75 -14.60 12.61
CA LEU A 171 -1.39 -15.04 11.38
C LEU A 171 -0.46 -15.00 10.16
N LEU A 172 0.71 -14.36 10.23
CA LEU A 172 1.60 -14.20 9.08
C LEU A 172 2.21 -15.52 8.58
N GLN A 173 2.17 -16.55 9.42
CA GLN A 173 2.55 -17.93 9.08
C GLN A 173 1.34 -18.82 8.75
N HIS A 174 0.12 -18.28 8.86
CA HIS A 174 -1.08 -19.02 8.51
C HIS A 174 -1.10 -19.32 7.02
N ARG A 175 -1.46 -20.56 6.67
CA ARG A 175 -1.61 -20.97 5.28
C ARG A 175 -3.10 -21.15 4.97
N PRO A 176 -3.73 -20.20 4.26
CA PRO A 176 -5.15 -20.29 3.93
C PRO A 176 -5.52 -21.62 3.26
N SER A 177 -6.65 -22.19 3.67
CA SER A 177 -7.17 -23.47 3.16
C SER A 177 -7.37 -23.46 1.63
N LEU A 178 -7.73 -22.30 1.07
CA LEU A 178 -7.88 -22.08 -0.36
C LEU A 178 -6.58 -22.38 -1.15
N ILE A 179 -5.41 -22.03 -0.61
CA ILE A 179 -4.12 -22.30 -1.25
C ILE A 179 -3.83 -23.81 -1.29
N THR A 180 -4.24 -24.54 -0.25
CA THR A 180 -4.12 -26.00 -0.23
C THR A 180 -4.98 -26.65 -1.31
N LYS A 181 -6.19 -26.13 -1.56
CA LYS A 181 -7.08 -26.60 -2.64
C LYS A 181 -6.48 -26.33 -4.02
N LEU A 182 -5.97 -25.12 -4.26
CA LEU A 182 -5.42 -24.71 -5.56
C LEU A 182 -4.19 -25.52 -6.00
N LYS A 183 -3.35 -26.00 -5.06
CA LYS A 183 -2.19 -26.85 -5.40
C LYS A 183 -2.54 -28.33 -5.62
N SER A 184 -3.75 -28.74 -5.25
CA SER A 184 -4.24 -30.12 -5.41
C SER A 184 -5.06 -30.34 -6.69
N SER A 185 -5.26 -29.28 -7.48
CA SER A 185 -5.93 -29.28 -8.79
C SER A 185 -4.92 -29.07 -9.90
#